data_AF-A0A8J5H3B8-F1
#
_entry.id   AF-A0A8J5H3B8-F1
#
_cell.length_a   1.000
_cell.length_b   1.000
_cell.length_c   1.000
_cell.angle_alpha   90.00
_cell.angle_beta   90.00
_cell.angle_gamma   90.00
#
_symmetry.space_group_name_H-M   'P 1'
#
loop_
_entity.id
_entity.type
_entity.pdbx_description
1 polymer ?
#
loop_
_entity_poly.entity_id
_entity_poly.type
_entity_poly.pdbx_seq_one_letter_code
_entity_poly.pdbx_strand_id
1 'polypeptide(L)'
;MAQRQGELERAAAQSEVVGGQKHGYAVELYFDPALENQVLKAWNVLARRQISTQLIEMSARPHITLLSAPSLDPHRLHVALRGLAARLDPLPLSLSSVGAFLSPDTNKEGDVLFLAPTPAASLLHLHTQVCDALRKEGGVEPPDEFRPDSWVPHCSVAQDVPRNRIADAFCILRDLKLPVSGYAMDIGLVEFSPVREIFSFSLGCNSEGCKTSEYLPVIMALFVELQPAALSPSTASESLGSVWLSLCLCKCLTMLNWNVMFPTLDGIGYWVPNYDRTGEDDLNF
;
A
#
# COMPACT_ATOMS: atom_id res chain seq x y z
N MET A 1 -22.05 39.32 -36.30
CA MET A 1 -22.50 37.91 -36.36
C MET A 1 -21.31 36.96 -36.49
N ALA A 2 -20.46 37.07 -37.53
CA ALA A 2 -19.28 36.22 -37.70
C ALA A 2 -18.22 36.33 -36.57
N GLN A 3 -18.05 37.52 -35.97
CA GLN A 3 -17.05 37.73 -34.91
C GLN A 3 -17.43 37.08 -33.56
N ARG A 4 -18.73 36.99 -33.27
CA ARG A 4 -19.27 36.31 -32.08
C ARG A 4 -19.19 34.78 -32.20
N GLN A 5 -19.30 34.26 -33.42
CA GLN A 5 -19.17 32.83 -33.71
C GLN A 5 -17.72 32.34 -33.46
N GLY A 6 -16.72 33.13 -33.88
CA GLY A 6 -15.31 32.81 -33.66
C GLY A 6 -14.84 32.90 -32.20
N GLU A 7 -15.48 33.73 -31.37
CA GLU A 7 -15.22 33.76 -29.91
C GLU A 7 -15.85 32.57 -29.18
N LEU A 8 -17.03 32.11 -29.62
CA LEU A 8 -17.66 30.87 -29.12
C LEU A 8 -16.88 29.61 -29.51
N GLU A 9 -16.32 29.56 -30.72
CA GLU A 9 -15.47 28.43 -31.16
C GLU A 9 -14.11 28.43 -30.43
N ARG A 10 -13.53 29.60 -30.11
CA ARG A 10 -12.33 29.68 -29.27
C ARG A 10 -12.60 29.35 -27.80
N ALA A 11 -13.76 29.70 -27.28
CA ALA A 11 -14.20 29.30 -25.94
C ALA A 11 -14.52 27.79 -25.88
N ALA A 12 -15.05 27.20 -26.96
CA ALA A 12 -15.26 25.76 -27.08
C ALA A 12 -13.92 25.00 -27.19
N ALA A 13 -12.95 25.51 -27.96
CA ALA A 13 -11.59 24.94 -28.03
C ALA A 13 -10.77 25.11 -26.73
N GLN A 14 -11.08 26.12 -25.91
CA GLN A 14 -10.51 26.26 -24.55
C GLN A 14 -11.27 25.44 -23.49
N SER A 15 -12.51 25.04 -23.78
CA SER A 15 -13.33 24.15 -22.95
C SER A 15 -13.08 22.65 -23.21
N GLU A 16 -12.32 22.29 -24.24
CA GLU A 16 -11.84 20.90 -24.47
C GLU A 16 -10.55 20.56 -23.70
N VAL A 17 -10.01 21.50 -22.91
CA VAL A 17 -9.00 21.20 -21.88
C VAL A 17 -9.66 21.18 -20.50
N VAL A 18 -10.76 20.44 -20.38
CA VAL A 18 -11.40 20.13 -19.09
C VAL A 18 -11.11 18.67 -18.78
N GLY A 19 -10.21 18.44 -17.82
CA GLY A 19 -10.13 17.17 -17.09
C GLY A 19 -9.54 15.98 -17.82
N GLY A 20 -8.49 16.16 -18.63
CA GLY A 20 -7.66 15.02 -19.03
C GLY A 20 -7.00 14.43 -17.79
N GLN A 21 -7.59 13.35 -17.24
CA GLN A 21 -6.95 12.48 -16.25
C GLN A 21 -5.55 12.18 -16.77
N LYS A 22 -4.51 12.77 -16.17
CA LYS A 22 -3.14 12.44 -16.52
C LYS A 22 -2.85 11.10 -15.87
N HIS A 23 -3.20 10.03 -16.58
CA HIS A 23 -2.79 8.69 -16.18
C HIS A 23 -1.26 8.66 -16.17
N GLY A 24 -0.69 8.39 -15.01
CA GLY A 24 0.73 8.13 -14.84
C GLY A 24 0.97 6.64 -14.72
N TYR A 25 2.23 6.24 -14.90
CA TYR A 25 2.68 4.90 -14.62
C TYR A 25 3.64 4.90 -13.44
N ALA A 26 3.54 3.90 -12.57
CA ALA A 26 4.44 3.74 -11.44
C ALA A 26 4.97 2.31 -11.36
N VAL A 27 6.24 2.19 -11.00
CA VAL A 27 6.85 0.92 -10.59
C VAL A 27 6.78 0.86 -9.07
N GLU A 28 6.09 -0.14 -8.56
CA GLU A 28 5.75 -0.29 -7.15
C GLU A 28 6.34 -1.57 -6.58
N LEU A 29 6.75 -1.50 -5.31
CA LEU A 29 7.20 -2.63 -4.52
C LEU A 29 6.13 -3.00 -3.50
N TYR A 30 5.62 -4.23 -3.57
CA TYR A 30 4.55 -4.72 -2.70
C TYR A 30 5.04 -5.63 -1.59
N PHE A 31 4.27 -5.66 -0.51
CA PHE A 31 4.66 -6.31 0.73
C PHE A 31 4.12 -7.74 0.87
N ASP A 32 4.68 -8.47 1.83
CA ASP A 32 4.02 -9.64 2.37
C ASP A 32 2.68 -9.29 3.06
N PRO A 33 1.78 -10.27 3.22
CA PRO A 33 0.46 -10.01 3.80
C PRO A 33 0.51 -9.45 5.24
N ALA A 34 1.53 -9.76 6.03
CA ALA A 34 1.60 -9.31 7.42
C ALA A 34 1.89 -7.81 7.50
N LEU A 35 2.90 -7.34 6.76
CA LEU A 35 3.26 -5.93 6.66
C LEU A 35 2.14 -5.12 6.01
N GLU A 36 1.57 -5.62 4.91
CA GLU A 36 0.44 -4.98 4.22
C GLU A 36 -0.74 -4.75 5.16
N ASN A 37 -1.14 -5.76 5.92
CA ASN A 37 -2.25 -5.66 6.86
C ASN A 37 -2.04 -4.61 7.96
N GLN A 38 -0.78 -4.36 8.38
CA GLN A 38 -0.50 -3.31 9.35
C GLN A 38 -0.67 -1.91 8.74
N VAL A 39 -0.24 -1.73 7.49
CA VAL A 39 -0.45 -0.47 6.76
C VAL A 39 -1.94 -0.23 6.49
N LEU A 40 -2.68 -1.26 6.06
CA LEU A 40 -4.13 -1.17 5.85
C LEU A 40 -4.89 -0.82 7.14
N LYS A 41 -4.44 -1.27 8.31
CA LYS A 41 -5.04 -0.84 9.59
C LYS A 41 -4.86 0.66 9.79
N ALA A 42 -3.70 1.22 9.48
CA ALA A 42 -3.47 2.66 9.56
C ALA A 42 -4.42 3.44 8.62
N TRP A 43 -4.54 2.99 7.36
CA TRP A 43 -5.47 3.58 6.38
C TRP A 43 -6.90 3.59 6.91
N ASN A 44 -7.38 2.46 7.45
CA ASN A 44 -8.72 2.32 8.00
C ASN A 44 -8.98 3.26 9.20
N VAL A 45 -8.00 3.45 10.08
CA VAL A 45 -8.15 4.36 11.23
C VAL A 45 -8.22 5.81 10.77
N LEU A 46 -7.36 6.21 9.82
CA LEU A 46 -7.36 7.57 9.26
C LEU A 46 -8.67 7.86 8.50
N ALA A 47 -9.18 6.90 7.73
CA ALA A 47 -10.47 6.99 7.05
C ALA A 47 -11.63 7.17 8.03
N ARG A 48 -11.71 6.34 9.08
CA ARG A 48 -12.76 6.47 10.13
C ARG A 48 -12.74 7.79 10.87
N ARG A 49 -11.56 8.43 10.95
CA ARG A 49 -11.37 9.75 11.55
C ARG A 49 -11.60 10.89 10.57
N GLN A 50 -12.04 10.59 9.35
CA GLN A 50 -12.30 11.55 8.28
C GLN A 50 -11.06 12.45 8.04
N ILE A 51 -9.88 11.82 7.96
CA ILE A 51 -8.62 12.49 7.66
C ILE A 51 -8.28 12.32 6.18
N SER A 52 -8.33 11.09 5.68
CA SER A 52 -8.11 10.79 4.27
C SER A 52 -8.70 9.42 3.94
N THR A 53 -9.30 9.31 2.76
CA THR A 53 -9.81 8.08 2.14
C THR A 53 -9.21 7.82 0.77
N GLN A 54 -8.34 8.72 0.29
CA GLN A 54 -7.88 8.77 -1.11
C GLN A 54 -7.23 7.48 -1.59
N LEU A 55 -6.33 6.90 -0.77
CA LEU A 55 -5.64 5.64 -1.09
C LEU A 55 -6.63 4.45 -1.24
N ILE A 56 -7.72 4.47 -0.48
CA ILE A 56 -8.78 3.45 -0.56
C ILE A 56 -9.62 3.68 -1.81
N GLU A 57 -10.04 4.93 -2.06
CA GLU A 57 -10.90 5.31 -3.19
C GLU A 57 -10.21 5.05 -4.54
N MET A 58 -8.90 5.27 -4.62
CA MET A 58 -8.12 4.98 -5.83
C MET A 58 -7.79 3.49 -6.02
N SER A 59 -8.28 2.61 -5.14
CA SER A 59 -8.00 1.16 -5.15
C SER A 59 -6.50 0.84 -5.04
N ALA A 60 -5.73 1.64 -4.31
CA ALA A 60 -4.32 1.37 -4.09
C ALA A 60 -4.12 0.19 -3.14
N ARG A 61 -2.99 -0.50 -3.30
CA ARG A 61 -2.45 -1.46 -2.34
C ARG A 61 -1.27 -0.81 -1.60
N PRO A 62 -1.02 -1.10 -0.31
CA PRO A 62 0.20 -0.62 0.35
C PRO A 62 1.47 -1.03 -0.41
N HIS A 63 2.29 -0.03 -0.74
CA HIS A 63 3.49 -0.20 -1.55
C HIS A 63 4.57 0.83 -1.20
N ILE A 64 5.77 0.64 -1.74
CA ILE A 64 6.79 1.68 -1.90
C ILE A 64 6.94 1.98 -3.39
N THR A 65 6.78 3.24 -3.78
CA THR A 65 6.97 3.66 -5.17
C THR A 65 8.47 3.77 -5.48
N LEU A 66 8.96 2.94 -6.41
CA LEU A 66 10.36 2.95 -6.85
C LEU A 66 10.58 3.97 -7.98
N LEU A 67 9.54 4.22 -8.77
CA LEU A 67 9.57 5.16 -9.89
C LEU A 67 8.14 5.57 -10.22
N SER A 68 7.92 6.83 -10.58
CA SER A 68 6.68 7.28 -11.22
C SER A 68 7.00 8.19 -12.40
N ALA A 69 6.28 8.05 -13.51
CA ALA A 69 6.44 8.90 -14.68
C ALA A 69 5.11 9.07 -15.45
N PRO A 70 4.90 10.21 -16.16
CA PRO A 70 3.67 10.45 -16.91
C PRO A 70 3.41 9.47 -18.06
N SER A 71 4.46 8.83 -18.57
CA SER A 71 4.36 7.87 -19.67
C SER A 71 5.50 6.87 -19.57
N LEU A 72 5.14 5.59 -19.57
CA LEU A 72 6.05 4.45 -19.65
C LEU A 72 5.52 3.49 -20.71
N ASP A 73 6.41 2.72 -21.34
CA ASP A 73 6.04 1.62 -22.24
C ASP A 73 6.00 0.30 -21.44
N PRO A 74 4.81 -0.25 -21.15
CA PRO A 74 4.69 -1.47 -20.36
C PRO A 74 5.37 -2.68 -21.00
N HIS A 75 5.38 -2.79 -22.33
CA HIS A 75 5.96 -3.93 -23.01
C HIS A 75 7.48 -3.98 -22.84
N ARG A 76 8.14 -2.81 -22.92
CA ARG A 76 9.59 -2.71 -22.72
C ARG A 76 9.98 -2.96 -21.25
N LEU A 77 9.19 -2.44 -20.30
CA LEU A 77 9.46 -2.64 -18.88
C LEU A 77 9.15 -4.06 -18.40
N HIS A 78 8.21 -4.77 -19.03
CA HIS A 78 7.82 -6.12 -18.63
C HIS A 78 9.03 -7.08 -18.60
N VAL A 79 9.82 -7.14 -19.68
CA VAL A 79 10.98 -8.03 -19.76
C VAL A 79 12.06 -7.62 -18.74
N ALA A 80 12.29 -6.33 -18.59
CA ALA A 80 13.29 -5.78 -17.68
C ALA A 80 12.96 -6.09 -16.20
N LEU A 81 11.72 -5.80 -15.78
CA LEU A 81 11.24 -6.03 -14.42
C LEU A 81 11.13 -7.52 -14.11
N ARG A 82 10.70 -8.36 -15.05
CA ARG A 82 10.70 -9.82 -14.89
C ARG A 82 12.11 -10.36 -14.65
N GLY A 83 13.06 -9.94 -15.49
CA GLY A 83 14.45 -10.37 -15.36
C GLY A 83 15.09 -9.89 -14.06
N LEU A 84 14.74 -8.70 -13.59
CA LEU A 84 15.17 -8.16 -12.30
C LEU A 84 14.56 -8.94 -11.13
N ALA A 85 13.25 -9.18 -11.14
CA ALA A 85 12.54 -9.93 -10.09
C ALA A 85 13.09 -11.35 -9.89
N ALA A 86 13.44 -12.04 -10.98
CA ALA A 86 14.02 -13.38 -10.95
C ALA A 86 15.38 -13.44 -10.22
N ARG A 87 16.16 -12.34 -10.24
CA ARG A 87 17.50 -12.27 -9.60
C ARG A 87 17.48 -11.79 -8.16
N LEU A 88 16.36 -11.29 -7.67
CA LEU A 88 16.25 -10.71 -6.34
C LEU A 88 15.59 -11.69 -5.40
N ASP A 89 16.11 -11.84 -4.19
CA ASP A 89 15.37 -12.49 -3.12
C ASP A 89 14.32 -11.53 -2.54
N PRO A 90 13.27 -12.05 -1.87
CA PRO A 90 12.40 -11.23 -1.03
C PRO A 90 13.20 -10.28 -0.13
N LEU A 91 12.88 -8.99 -0.22
CA LEU A 91 13.69 -7.93 0.37
C LEU A 91 13.18 -7.63 1.78
N PRO A 92 13.97 -7.83 2.86
CA PRO A 92 13.55 -7.44 4.20
C PRO A 92 13.33 -5.93 4.29
N LEU A 93 12.18 -5.52 4.81
CA LEU A 93 11.77 -4.14 5.01
C LEU A 93 11.43 -3.87 6.48
N SER A 94 11.75 -2.66 6.92
CA SER A 94 11.44 -2.18 8.27
C SER A 94 11.01 -0.72 8.19
N LEU A 95 9.70 -0.48 8.29
CA LEU A 95 9.11 0.86 8.33
C LEU A 95 9.28 1.43 9.74
N SER A 96 10.25 2.32 9.92
CA SER A 96 10.78 2.71 11.24
C SER A 96 10.43 4.13 11.68
N SER A 97 9.91 4.97 10.79
CA SER A 97 9.51 6.32 11.13
C SER A 97 8.25 6.77 10.36
N VAL A 98 7.61 7.82 10.89
CA VAL A 98 6.50 8.51 10.22
C VAL A 98 7.01 9.84 9.70
N GLY A 99 6.68 10.16 8.46
CA GLY A 99 7.03 11.42 7.81
C GLY A 99 5.86 12.06 7.08
N ALA A 100 6.08 13.28 6.61
CA ALA A 100 5.13 14.00 5.78
C ALA A 100 5.84 14.74 4.64
N PHE A 101 5.23 14.74 3.45
CA PHE A 101 5.54 15.70 2.40
C PHE A 101 4.49 16.81 2.45
N LEU A 102 4.96 18.03 2.69
CA LEU A 102 4.10 19.20 2.85
C LEU A 102 3.96 19.93 1.52
N SER A 103 2.72 20.15 1.09
CA SER A 103 2.42 20.94 -0.09
C SER A 103 2.54 22.44 0.24
N PRO A 104 3.37 23.20 -0.50
CA PRO A 104 3.49 24.65 -0.28
C PRO A 104 2.27 25.42 -0.83
N ASP A 105 1.47 24.79 -1.68
CA ASP A 105 0.33 25.41 -2.35
C ASP A 105 -0.98 24.99 -1.68
N THR A 106 -1.66 25.96 -1.05
CA THR A 106 -2.94 25.73 -0.36
C THR A 106 -4.11 25.46 -1.30
N ASN A 107 -3.92 25.62 -2.62
CA ASN A 107 -4.97 25.40 -3.63
C ASN A 107 -4.79 24.09 -4.41
N LYS A 108 -3.81 23.25 -4.02
CA LYS A 108 -3.55 21.93 -4.62
C LYS A 108 -3.85 20.81 -3.62
N GLU A 109 -3.79 19.58 -4.13
CA GLU A 109 -3.79 18.34 -3.36
C GLU A 109 -3.00 18.51 -2.05
N GLY A 110 -3.64 18.13 -0.95
CA GLY A 110 -3.14 18.27 0.41
C GLY A 110 -1.92 17.41 0.71
N ASP A 111 -1.52 17.44 1.96
CA ASP A 111 -0.25 16.86 2.38
C ASP A 111 -0.26 15.32 2.31
N VAL A 112 0.91 14.71 2.13
CA VAL A 112 1.06 13.25 2.13
C VAL A 112 1.70 12.83 3.45
N LEU A 113 1.09 11.85 4.13
CA LEU A 113 1.68 11.17 5.28
C LEU A 113 2.14 9.79 4.89
N PHE A 114 3.31 9.40 5.37
CA PHE A 114 3.93 8.14 4.99
C PHE A 114 4.69 7.49 6.15
N LEU A 115 4.89 6.18 6.03
CA LEU A 115 5.86 5.42 6.79
C LEU A 115 7.15 5.33 6.00
N ALA A 116 8.28 5.72 6.59
CA ALA A 116 9.58 5.63 5.92
C ALA A 116 10.25 4.29 6.26
N PRO A 117 10.71 3.53 5.26
CA PRO A 117 11.59 2.41 5.50
C PRO A 117 12.93 2.87 6.05
N THR A 118 13.52 2.05 6.90
CA THR A 118 14.92 2.15 7.29
C THR A 118 15.78 2.13 6.01
N PRO A 119 16.75 3.05 5.84
CA PRO A 119 17.52 3.19 4.60
C PRO A 119 18.49 2.02 4.41
N ALA A 120 17.97 0.87 3.99
CA ALA A 120 18.72 -0.34 3.76
C ALA A 120 19.44 -0.27 2.40
N ALA A 121 20.71 -0.67 2.38
CA ALA A 121 21.52 -0.69 1.15
C ALA A 121 20.88 -1.52 0.03
N SER A 122 20.20 -2.61 0.38
CA SER A 122 19.49 -3.48 -0.56
C SER A 122 18.30 -2.79 -1.24
N LEU A 123 17.53 -1.96 -0.50
CA LEU A 123 16.43 -1.17 -1.07
C LEU A 123 16.96 -0.08 -2.01
N LEU A 124 18.01 0.63 -1.60
CA LEU A 124 18.65 1.65 -2.42
C LEU A 124 19.28 1.05 -3.69
N HIS A 125 19.88 -0.14 -3.58
CA HIS A 125 20.44 -0.85 -4.72
C HIS A 125 19.36 -1.34 -5.70
N LEU A 126 18.21 -1.82 -5.19
CA LEU A 126 17.04 -2.16 -6.01
C LEU A 126 16.55 -0.94 -6.79
N HIS A 127 16.37 0.19 -6.12
CA HIS A 127 15.96 1.44 -6.75
C HIS A 127 16.88 1.83 -7.91
N THR A 128 18.20 1.82 -7.69
CA THR A 128 19.18 2.12 -8.75
C THR A 128 19.05 1.15 -9.94
N GLN A 129 18.83 -0.14 -9.70
CA GLN A 129 18.62 -1.10 -10.79
C GLN A 129 17.33 -0.83 -11.58
N VAL A 130 16.25 -0.39 -10.93
CA VAL A 130 15.00 0.00 -11.60
C VAL A 130 15.20 1.27 -12.44
N CYS A 131 15.89 2.28 -11.91
CA CYS A 131 16.25 3.48 -12.66
C CYS A 131 17.09 3.16 -13.90
N ASP A 132 18.06 2.25 -13.77
CA ASP A 132 18.90 1.82 -14.90
C ASP A 132 18.12 1.02 -15.94
N ALA A 133 17.19 0.16 -15.51
CA ALA A 133 16.28 -0.56 -16.39
C ALA A 133 15.38 0.42 -17.17
N LEU A 134 14.86 1.46 -16.50
CA LEU A 134 14.08 2.50 -17.17
C LEU A 134 14.91 3.24 -18.22
N ARG A 135 16.16 3.62 -17.92
CA ARG A 135 17.01 4.33 -18.87
C ARG A 135 17.32 3.46 -20.09
N LYS A 136 17.76 2.22 -19.87
CA LYS A 136 18.19 1.30 -20.93
C LYS A 136 17.02 0.81 -21.77
N GLU A 137 15.98 0.31 -21.09
CA GLU A 137 14.87 -0.38 -21.74
C GLU A 137 13.66 0.53 -21.94
N GLY A 138 13.45 1.58 -21.16
CA GLY A 138 12.37 2.55 -21.38
C GLY A 138 12.79 3.74 -22.27
N GLY A 139 14.09 4.07 -22.33
CA GLY A 139 14.57 5.26 -23.02
C GLY A 139 14.12 6.57 -22.38
N VAL A 140 13.74 6.51 -21.09
CA VAL A 140 13.24 7.65 -20.30
C VAL A 140 14.19 7.85 -19.13
N GLU A 141 14.56 9.08 -18.84
CA GLU A 141 15.31 9.38 -17.61
C GLU A 141 14.33 9.40 -16.41
N PRO A 142 14.73 8.84 -15.25
CA PRO A 142 13.93 8.97 -14.03
C PRO A 142 13.68 10.44 -13.71
N PRO A 143 12.45 10.84 -13.35
CA PRO A 143 12.19 12.19 -12.87
C PRO A 143 13.07 12.54 -11.67
N ASP A 144 13.33 13.84 -11.46
CA ASP A 144 14.36 14.29 -10.51
C ASP A 144 14.16 13.77 -9.08
N GLU A 145 12.92 13.64 -8.62
CA GLU A 145 12.55 13.09 -7.31
C GLU A 145 12.76 11.58 -7.16
N PHE A 146 12.93 10.85 -8.27
CA PHE A 146 13.23 9.41 -8.31
C PHE A 146 14.67 9.14 -8.77
N ARG A 147 15.53 10.16 -8.84
CA ARG A 147 16.95 9.94 -9.13
C ARG A 147 17.62 9.34 -7.89
N PRO A 148 18.67 8.51 -8.08
CA PRO A 148 19.58 8.18 -7.00
C PRO A 148 20.02 9.47 -6.28
N ASP A 149 20.15 9.41 -4.96
CA ASP A 149 20.46 10.52 -4.05
C ASP A 149 19.37 11.59 -3.84
N SER A 150 18.33 11.63 -4.69
CA SER A 150 17.15 12.49 -4.49
C SER A 150 15.93 11.74 -3.94
N TRP A 151 15.85 10.43 -4.21
CA TRP A 151 14.71 9.60 -3.85
C TRP A 151 14.56 9.43 -2.34
N VAL A 152 13.36 9.76 -1.85
CA VAL A 152 12.94 9.51 -0.47
C VAL A 152 12.03 8.28 -0.47
N PRO A 153 12.51 7.10 -0.04
CA PRO A 153 11.69 5.90 0.00
C PRO A 153 10.58 6.08 1.03
N HIS A 154 9.35 5.72 0.68
CA HIS A 154 8.21 5.88 1.56
C HIS A 154 7.05 4.96 1.18
N CYS A 155 6.23 4.61 2.18
CA CYS A 155 4.94 3.95 2.01
C CYS A 155 3.83 4.88 2.47
N SER A 156 3.01 5.37 1.54
CA SER A 156 1.94 6.32 1.84
C SER A 156 0.88 5.70 2.76
N VAL A 157 0.49 6.44 3.79
CA VAL A 157 -0.62 6.08 4.71
C VAL A 157 -1.82 7.03 4.61
N ALA A 158 -1.60 8.22 4.09
CA ALA A 158 -2.66 9.13 3.67
C ALA A 158 -2.15 10.09 2.59
N GLN A 159 -3.04 10.46 1.68
CA GLN A 159 -2.84 11.51 0.68
C GLN A 159 -3.95 12.55 0.83
N ASP A 160 -3.72 13.76 0.31
CA ASP A 160 -4.69 14.86 0.38
C ASP A 160 -5.11 15.17 1.83
N VAL A 161 -4.15 15.12 2.76
CA VAL A 161 -4.43 15.38 4.18
C VAL A 161 -4.65 16.88 4.37
N PRO A 162 -5.80 17.30 4.94
CA PRO A 162 -6.01 18.72 5.24
C PRO A 162 -4.96 19.23 6.22
N ARG A 163 -4.37 20.40 5.92
CA ARG A 163 -3.28 20.98 6.71
C ARG A 163 -3.60 21.11 8.21
N ASN A 164 -4.85 21.43 8.56
CA ASN A 164 -5.31 21.53 9.95
C ASN A 164 -5.48 20.17 10.66
N ARG A 165 -5.38 19.06 9.93
CA ARG A 165 -5.53 17.68 10.43
C ARG A 165 -4.23 16.89 10.46
N ILE A 166 -3.11 17.45 9.97
CA ILE A 166 -1.80 16.77 10.02
C ILE A 166 -1.43 16.35 11.45
N ALA A 167 -1.59 17.23 12.44
CA ALA A 167 -1.20 16.94 13.82
C ALA A 167 -2.02 15.78 14.40
N ASP A 168 -3.33 15.74 14.12
CA ASP A 168 -4.21 14.62 14.51
C ASP A 168 -3.76 13.31 13.87
N ALA A 169 -3.40 13.37 12.59
CA ALA A 169 -2.97 12.21 11.83
C ALA A 169 -1.65 11.63 12.37
N PHE A 170 -0.67 12.48 12.73
CA PHE A 170 0.53 12.04 13.44
C PHE A 170 0.21 11.42 14.80
N CYS A 171 -0.72 12.01 15.56
CA CYS A 171 -1.15 11.44 16.85
C CYS A 171 -1.75 10.04 16.68
N ILE A 172 -2.52 9.80 15.62
CA ILE A 172 -3.09 8.49 15.28
C ILE A 172 -1.99 7.51 14.89
N LEU A 173 -1.05 7.92 14.02
CA LEU A 173 0.01 7.04 13.53
C LEU A 173 1.02 6.67 14.61
N ARG A 174 1.15 7.47 15.68
CA ARG A 174 1.97 7.14 16.86
C ARG A 174 1.54 5.83 17.54
N ASP A 175 0.29 5.42 17.40
CA ASP A 175 -0.21 4.17 17.99
C ASP A 175 0.25 2.93 17.21
N LEU A 176 0.87 3.10 16.03
CA LEU A 176 1.58 2.04 15.34
C LEU A 176 2.82 1.64 16.14
N LYS A 177 2.95 0.35 16.44
CA LYS A 177 4.15 -0.20 17.08
C LYS A 177 5.29 -0.26 16.07
N LEU A 178 6.05 0.82 15.96
CA LEU A 178 7.23 0.90 15.09
C LEU A 178 8.44 0.18 15.72
N PRO A 179 9.33 -0.42 14.90
CA PRO A 179 9.18 -0.55 13.45
C PRO A 179 8.12 -1.59 13.07
N VAL A 180 7.41 -1.35 11.96
CA VAL A 180 6.63 -2.41 11.31
C VAL A 180 7.54 -3.11 10.32
N SER A 181 7.82 -4.39 10.56
CA SER A 181 8.75 -5.17 9.74
C SER A 181 8.03 -6.23 8.91
N GLY A 182 8.63 -6.58 7.79
CA GLY A 182 8.18 -7.63 6.88
C GLY A 182 9.12 -7.70 5.67
N TYR A 183 8.58 -8.14 4.54
CA TYR A 183 9.30 -8.32 3.29
C TYR A 183 8.58 -7.62 2.15
N ALA A 184 9.35 -7.10 1.21
CA ALA A 184 8.88 -6.86 -0.13
C ALA A 184 8.94 -8.17 -0.92
N MET A 185 7.81 -8.52 -1.53
CA MET A 185 7.56 -9.81 -2.16
C MET A 185 7.36 -9.70 -3.67
N ASP A 186 6.82 -8.59 -4.15
CA ASP A 186 6.52 -8.41 -5.57
C ASP A 186 6.95 -7.04 -6.05
N ILE A 187 7.35 -6.95 -7.32
CA ILE A 187 7.54 -5.69 -8.04
C ILE A 187 6.54 -5.63 -9.19
N GLY A 188 5.84 -4.51 -9.33
CA GLY A 188 4.78 -4.35 -10.33
C GLY A 188 4.84 -3.02 -11.07
N LEU A 189 4.17 -2.99 -12.21
CA LEU A 189 3.88 -1.78 -12.97
C LEU A 189 2.38 -1.52 -12.90
N VAL A 190 2.01 -0.31 -12.48
CA VAL A 190 0.63 0.15 -12.45
C VAL A 190 0.46 1.38 -13.33
N GLU A 191 -0.75 1.55 -13.86
CA GLU A 191 -1.27 2.86 -14.25
C GLU A 191 -2.05 3.42 -13.05
N PHE A 192 -1.99 4.73 -12.79
CA PHE A 192 -2.69 5.32 -11.64
C PHE A 192 -3.50 6.57 -11.98
N SER A 193 -4.52 6.79 -11.15
CA SER A 193 -5.68 7.70 -11.32
C SER A 193 -6.78 7.15 -12.26
N PRO A 194 -7.47 6.03 -11.92
CA PRO A 194 -7.32 5.18 -10.72
C PRO A 194 -6.23 4.11 -10.88
N VAL A 195 -5.85 3.45 -9.78
CA VAL A 195 -4.83 2.39 -9.81
C VAL A 195 -5.34 1.18 -10.58
N ARG A 196 -4.58 0.77 -11.59
CA ARG A 196 -4.77 -0.46 -12.36
C ARG A 196 -3.43 -1.16 -12.49
N GLU A 197 -3.33 -2.36 -11.93
CA GLU A 197 -2.15 -3.20 -12.12
C GLU A 197 -2.08 -3.68 -13.58
N ILE A 198 -0.92 -3.48 -14.20
CA ILE A 198 -0.65 -3.98 -15.55
C ILE A 198 0.00 -5.36 -15.46
N PHE A 199 1.01 -5.49 -14.61
CA PHE A 199 1.62 -6.77 -14.26
C PHE A 199 2.41 -6.65 -12.95
N SER A 200 2.62 -7.78 -12.29
CA SER A 200 3.48 -7.93 -11.13
C SER A 200 4.31 -9.22 -11.22
N PHE A 201 5.49 -9.21 -10.62
CA PHE A 201 6.39 -10.37 -10.53
C PHE A 201 6.86 -10.56 -9.10
N SER A 202 6.76 -11.80 -8.61
CA SER A 202 7.29 -12.16 -7.31
C SER A 202 8.82 -12.20 -7.34
N LEU A 203 9.44 -11.59 -6.33
CA LEU A 203 10.88 -11.62 -6.11
C LEU A 203 11.29 -13.06 -5.76
N GLY A 204 12.34 -13.55 -6.42
CA GLY A 204 12.99 -14.83 -6.13
C GLY A 204 12.37 -16.01 -6.88
N CYS A 205 11.36 -15.76 -7.72
CA CYS A 205 10.73 -16.82 -8.51
C CYS A 205 11.46 -17.03 -9.85
N ASN A 206 12.32 -18.04 -9.90
CA ASN A 206 13.14 -18.39 -11.08
C ASN A 206 12.46 -19.32 -12.11
N SER A 207 11.13 -19.47 -12.10
CA SER A 207 10.46 -20.43 -12.98
C SER A 207 9.59 -19.78 -14.05
N GLU A 208 9.60 -20.35 -15.26
CA GLU A 208 8.73 -20.01 -16.39
C GLU A 208 7.22 -20.14 -16.09
N GLY A 209 6.85 -20.56 -14.87
CA GLY A 209 5.49 -20.63 -14.34
C GLY A 209 5.15 -19.62 -13.26
N CYS A 210 5.94 -18.55 -13.06
CA CYS A 210 5.56 -17.43 -12.20
C CYS A 210 4.25 -16.84 -12.74
N LYS A 211 3.13 -17.23 -12.12
CA LYS A 211 1.82 -16.67 -12.41
C LYS A 211 1.93 -15.16 -12.16
N THR A 212 1.48 -14.35 -13.11
CA THR A 212 1.05 -12.98 -12.79
C THR A 212 0.14 -13.11 -11.59
N SER A 213 0.45 -12.38 -10.52
CA SER A 213 -0.32 -12.50 -9.30
C SER A 213 -1.70 -11.89 -9.56
N GLU A 214 -2.66 -12.71 -10.00
CA GLU A 214 -4.07 -12.35 -9.99
C GLU A 214 -4.53 -12.31 -8.53
N TYR A 215 -4.07 -11.31 -7.78
CA TYR A 215 -4.69 -10.92 -6.52
C TYR A 215 -6.06 -10.34 -6.88
N LEU A 216 -7.06 -11.23 -7.02
CA LEU A 216 -8.45 -10.80 -7.01
C LEU A 216 -8.70 -9.98 -5.74
N PRO A 217 -9.31 -8.78 -5.84
CA PRO A 217 -9.62 -7.95 -4.69
C PRO A 217 -10.82 -8.55 -3.94
N VAL A 218 -10.61 -9.66 -3.22
CA VAL A 218 -11.69 -10.34 -2.46
C VAL A 218 -11.81 -9.81 -1.03
N ILE A 219 -10.97 -8.88 -0.59
CA ILE A 219 -11.03 -8.30 0.77
C ILE A 219 -11.13 -6.77 0.75
N MET A 220 -12.01 -6.22 -0.09
CA MET A 220 -12.45 -4.81 0.05
C MET A 220 -13.94 -4.64 0.35
N ALA A 221 -14.77 -5.68 0.17
CA ALA A 221 -16.22 -5.54 0.34
C ALA A 221 -16.75 -5.77 1.77
N LEU A 222 -15.95 -6.26 2.72
CA LEU A 222 -16.47 -6.66 4.04
C LEU A 222 -16.17 -5.73 5.22
N PHE A 223 -15.55 -4.55 5.01
CA PHE A 223 -15.23 -3.65 6.13
C PHE A 223 -15.78 -2.22 6.04
N VAL A 224 -16.50 -1.87 4.98
CA VAL A 224 -17.17 -0.56 4.85
C VAL A 224 -18.66 -0.62 5.20
N GLU A 225 -19.29 -1.80 5.21
CA GLU A 225 -20.75 -1.94 5.38
C GLU A 225 -21.22 -2.22 6.82
N LEU A 226 -20.48 -1.73 7.82
CA LEU A 226 -20.94 -1.69 9.21
C LEU A 226 -20.58 -0.35 9.87
N GLN A 227 -21.12 0.75 9.33
CA GLN A 227 -21.43 1.90 10.16
C GLN A 227 -22.82 1.68 10.78
N PRO A 228 -22.97 1.61 12.11
CA PRO A 228 -24.29 1.77 12.69
C PRO A 228 -24.69 3.24 12.47
N ALA A 229 -25.61 3.46 11.53
CA ALA A 229 -26.42 4.67 11.52
C ALA A 229 -27.04 4.82 12.91
N ALA A 230 -26.94 6.02 13.48
CA ALA A 230 -27.51 6.36 14.77
C ALA A 230 -29.02 6.08 14.77
N LEU A 231 -29.42 4.94 15.32
CA LEU A 231 -30.81 4.63 15.62
C LEU A 231 -31.07 4.96 17.09
N SER A 232 -32.04 5.85 17.30
CA SER A 232 -32.58 6.22 18.60
C SER A 232 -33.07 5.00 19.39
N PRO A 233 -33.00 5.03 20.74
CA PRO A 233 -33.35 3.88 21.55
C PRO A 233 -34.87 3.80 21.71
N SER A 234 -35.53 2.96 20.91
CA SER A 234 -36.77 2.33 21.36
C SER A 234 -36.98 1.01 20.63
N THR A 235 -37.21 -0.03 21.43
CA THR A 235 -37.59 -1.42 21.09
C THR A 235 -36.51 -2.30 20.49
N ALA A 236 -35.84 -3.05 21.37
CA ALA A 236 -35.12 -4.28 21.03
C ALA A 236 -35.97 -5.48 21.47
N SER A 237 -36.27 -6.41 20.55
CA SER A 237 -36.44 -7.82 20.89
C SER A 237 -36.28 -8.70 19.63
N GLU A 238 -35.36 -9.67 19.75
CA GLU A 238 -35.35 -10.99 19.07
C GLU A 238 -34.68 -11.22 17.70
N SER A 239 -33.97 -10.28 17.07
CA SER A 239 -33.20 -10.60 15.82
C SER A 239 -31.67 -10.47 15.90
N LEU A 240 -31.11 -10.05 17.04
CA LEU A 240 -29.68 -9.76 17.16
C LEU A 240 -28.78 -10.99 17.40
N GLY A 241 -29.34 -12.15 17.78
CA GLY A 241 -28.54 -13.35 18.07
C GLY A 241 -27.97 -14.06 16.83
N SER A 242 -28.68 -14.06 15.70
CA SER A 242 -28.27 -14.79 14.49
C SER A 242 -27.17 -14.07 13.70
N VAL A 243 -27.17 -12.73 13.73
CA VAL A 243 -26.18 -11.90 13.02
C VAL A 243 -24.79 -12.03 13.66
N TRP A 244 -24.74 -12.11 15.00
CA TRP A 244 -23.48 -12.31 15.73
C TRP A 244 -22.89 -13.70 15.53
N LEU A 245 -23.70 -14.76 15.51
CA LEU A 245 -23.20 -16.11 15.19
C LEU A 245 -22.64 -16.17 13.76
N SER A 246 -23.29 -15.52 12.80
CA SER A 246 -22.85 -15.50 11.39
C SER A 246 -21.52 -14.75 11.21
N LEU A 247 -21.32 -13.63 11.93
CA LEU A 247 -20.07 -12.88 11.95
C LEU A 247 -18.91 -13.65 12.60
N CYS A 248 -19.17 -14.40 13.68
CA CYS A 248 -18.18 -15.26 14.32
C CYS A 248 -17.79 -16.45 13.43
N LEU A 249 -18.76 -17.08 12.74
CA LEU A 249 -18.51 -18.16 11.79
C LEU A 249 -17.70 -17.69 10.58
N CYS A 250 -17.98 -16.50 10.06
CA CYS A 250 -17.22 -15.92 8.95
C CYS A 250 -15.76 -15.59 9.34
N LYS A 251 -15.53 -15.12 10.58
CA LYS A 251 -14.17 -14.95 11.14
C LYS A 251 -13.43 -16.27 11.37
N CYS A 252 -14.11 -17.32 11.82
CA CYS A 252 -13.49 -18.65 11.97
C CYS A 252 -13.14 -19.28 10.62
N LEU A 253 -13.99 -19.15 9.60
CA LEU A 253 -13.76 -19.72 8.27
C LEU A 253 -12.64 -19.00 7.51
N THR A 254 -12.48 -17.68 7.70
CA THR A 254 -11.37 -16.92 7.12
C THR A 254 -10.03 -17.21 7.81
N MET A 255 -10.02 -17.48 9.12
CA MET A 255 -8.83 -17.94 9.85
C MET A 255 -8.41 -19.38 9.48
N LEU A 256 -9.37 -20.27 9.22
CA LEU A 256 -9.08 -21.67 8.83
C LEU A 256 -8.51 -21.81 7.40
N ASN A 257 -8.73 -20.82 6.53
CA ASN A 257 -8.18 -20.81 5.17
C ASN A 257 -6.72 -20.29 5.09
N TRP A 258 -6.19 -19.69 6.16
CA TRP A 258 -4.74 -19.45 6.30
C TRP A 258 -4.10 -20.67 6.96
N ASN A 259 -3.94 -21.74 6.18
CA ASN A 259 -3.07 -22.86 6.49
C ASN A 259 -1.62 -22.37 6.75
N VAL A 260 -1.33 -21.96 7.98
CA VAL A 260 0.03 -22.02 8.52
C VAL A 260 0.16 -23.40 9.16
N MET A 261 0.42 -24.40 8.32
CA MET A 261 0.78 -25.73 8.77
C MET A 261 1.95 -26.20 7.92
N PHE A 262 3.16 -25.98 8.44
CA PHE A 262 4.35 -26.66 7.94
C PHE A 262 4.24 -28.14 8.32
N PRO A 263 4.33 -29.10 7.38
CA PRO A 263 4.42 -30.49 7.74
C PRO A 263 5.84 -30.81 8.21
N THR A 264 6.02 -31.01 9.51
CA THR A 264 7.12 -31.85 10.01
C THR A 264 6.61 -33.29 10.08
N LEU A 265 7.30 -34.19 9.38
CA LEU A 265 7.13 -35.64 9.51
C LEU A 265 7.32 -36.03 10.99
N ASP A 266 6.42 -36.86 11.50
CA ASP A 266 6.42 -37.47 12.86
C ASP A 266 5.63 -36.78 13.98
N GLY A 267 4.52 -36.11 13.65
CA GLY A 267 3.18 -36.47 14.17
C GLY A 267 2.88 -36.71 15.66
N ILE A 268 3.69 -36.26 16.64
CA ILE A 268 3.34 -36.33 18.07
C ILE A 268 3.82 -35.06 18.81
N GLY A 269 2.92 -34.10 19.02
CA GLY A 269 3.16 -32.94 19.88
C GLY A 269 2.65 -33.20 21.30
N TYR A 270 3.56 -33.28 22.28
CA TYR A 270 3.21 -33.31 23.70
C TYR A 270 2.98 -31.91 24.25
N TRP A 271 1.96 -31.76 25.10
CA TRP A 271 1.65 -30.54 25.85
C TRP A 271 2.63 -30.43 27.02
N VAL A 272 3.39 -29.32 27.11
CA VAL A 272 4.18 -28.97 28.30
C VAL A 272 3.57 -27.70 28.91
N PRO A 273 2.96 -27.76 30.11
CA PRO A 273 2.51 -26.56 30.80
C PRO A 273 3.71 -25.74 31.27
N ASN A 274 3.68 -24.43 31.02
CA ASN A 274 4.66 -23.50 31.58
C ASN A 274 4.55 -23.52 33.10
N TYR A 275 5.61 -23.97 33.76
CA TYR A 275 5.75 -23.93 35.21
C TYR A 275 6.09 -22.50 35.63
N ASP A 276 5.27 -21.97 36.53
CA ASP A 276 5.50 -20.76 37.31
C ASP A 276 6.78 -20.92 38.14
N ARG A 277 7.75 -19.98 38.02
CA ARG A 277 8.85 -19.90 38.99
C ARG A 277 9.09 -18.45 39.40
N THR A 278 8.45 -18.10 40.50
CA THR A 278 8.92 -17.14 41.49
C THR A 278 10.25 -17.61 42.12
N GLY A 279 11.05 -16.65 42.59
CA GLY A 279 12.28 -16.84 43.39
C GLY A 279 13.55 -16.57 42.58
N GLU A 280 14.10 -15.35 42.66
CA GLU A 280 15.20 -14.98 43.57
C GLU A 280 16.52 -15.70 43.22
N ASP A 281 17.49 -14.94 42.71
CA ASP A 281 18.79 -14.81 43.36
C ASP A 281 19.60 -13.65 42.74
N ASP A 282 19.72 -12.65 43.60
CA ASP A 282 20.81 -11.71 43.81
C ASP A 282 22.23 -12.05 43.28
N LEU A 283 22.93 -10.96 42.93
CA LEU A 283 24.37 -10.68 43.06
C LEU A 283 25.40 -11.12 41.98
N ASN A 284 26.05 -10.06 41.47
CA ASN A 284 27.50 -9.84 41.30
C ASN A 284 28.15 -9.89 39.90
N PHE A 285 28.82 -8.76 39.64
CA PHE A 285 29.78 -8.34 38.60
C PHE A 285 29.24 -7.87 37.24
#